data_AF-A0A527E7Y1-F1
#
_entry.id   AF-A0A527E7Y1-F1
#
_cell.length_a   1.000
_cell.length_b   1.000
_cell.length_c   1.000
_cell.angle_alpha   90.00
_cell.angle_beta   90.00
_cell.angle_gamma   90.00
#
_symmetry.space_group_name_H-M   'P 1'
#
loop_
_entity.id
_entity.type
_entity.pdbx_description
1 polymer ?
#
loop_
_entity_poly.entity_id
_entity_poly.type
_entity_poly.pdbx_seq_one_letter_code
_entity_poly.pdbx_strand_id
1 'polypeptide(L)'
;DGRWTRDGLPMPELDGIFDPDLTVTPFTNTLPIRRLQLSAGQSAEITTAFIDFPVLSVVANPQRYTCLEEGRRYLYESRASDFKRELEIDRHGLVVDYPDFWRRG
;
A
#
# COMPACT_ATOMS: atom_id res chain seq x y z
N ASP A 1 -1.25 4.02 17.29
CA ASP A 1 -0.25 5.10 17.50
C ASP A 1 0.98 4.94 16.60
N GLY A 2 0.95 4.06 15.59
CA GLY A 2 2.08 3.86 14.68
C GLY A 2 3.26 3.11 15.32
N ARG A 3 3.06 2.43 16.46
CA ARG A 3 4.09 1.62 17.10
C ARG A 3 3.97 0.17 16.69
N TRP A 4 5.09 -0.41 16.30
CA TRP A 4 5.19 -1.80 15.88
C TRP A 4 5.97 -2.63 16.90
N THR A 5 5.60 -3.90 17.04
CA THR A 5 6.33 -4.87 17.86
C THR A 5 6.47 -6.18 17.12
N ARG A 6 7.61 -6.85 17.29
CA ARG A 6 7.87 -8.23 16.85
C ARG A 6 8.18 -9.08 18.06
N ASP A 7 7.40 -10.13 18.29
CA ASP A 7 7.55 -11.04 19.44
C ASP A 7 7.60 -10.30 20.79
N GLY A 8 6.82 -9.22 20.90
CA GLY A 8 6.77 -8.35 22.09
C GLY A 8 7.89 -7.32 22.20
N LEU A 9 8.86 -7.29 21.29
CA LEU A 9 9.93 -6.30 21.24
C LEU A 9 9.55 -5.14 20.31
N PRO A 10 9.75 -3.87 20.71
CA PRO A 10 9.51 -2.71 19.84
C PRO A 10 10.34 -2.76 18.55
N MET A 11 9.78 -2.18 17.48
CA MET A 11 10.45 -1.95 16.19
C MET A 11 10.53 -0.44 15.89
N PRO A 12 11.47 0.30 16.49
CA PRO A 12 11.56 1.76 16.36
C PRO A 12 11.73 2.25 14.91
N GLU A 13 12.32 1.42 14.04
CA GLU A 13 12.47 1.70 12.61
C GLU A 13 11.14 1.80 11.85
N LEU A 14 10.05 1.36 12.46
CA LEU A 14 8.69 1.47 11.91
C LEU A 14 7.82 2.50 12.67
N ASP A 15 8.38 3.26 13.61
CA ASP A 15 7.60 4.23 14.38
C ASP A 15 6.96 5.28 13.47
N GLY A 16 5.65 5.49 13.63
CA GLY A 16 4.85 6.40 12.81
C GLY A 16 4.36 5.81 11.49
N ILE A 17 4.70 4.55 11.18
CA ILE A 17 4.14 3.83 10.03
C ILE A 17 2.78 3.25 10.42
N PHE A 18 1.75 3.54 9.63
CA PHE A 18 0.37 3.14 9.92
C PHE A 18 -0.10 1.93 9.13
N ASP A 19 0.33 1.81 7.87
CA ASP A 19 -0.25 0.87 6.92
C ASP A 19 0.69 -0.35 6.73
N PRO A 20 0.24 -1.59 6.99
CA PRO A 20 0.93 -2.79 6.51
C PRO A 20 0.85 -2.89 4.99
N ASP A 21 1.84 -3.52 4.38
CA ASP A 21 1.81 -3.94 2.98
C ASP A 21 2.27 -5.40 2.85
N LEU A 22 1.41 -6.29 2.35
CA LEU A 22 1.68 -7.72 2.29
C LEU A 22 1.92 -8.17 0.85
N THR A 23 2.99 -8.91 0.60
CA THR A 23 3.29 -9.39 -0.77
C THR A 23 2.28 -10.40 -1.33
N VAL A 24 1.46 -11.00 -0.47
CA VAL A 24 0.50 -12.07 -0.82
C VAL A 24 -0.88 -11.58 -1.19
N THR A 25 -1.18 -10.28 -1.06
CA THR A 25 -2.52 -9.76 -1.35
C THR A 25 -2.48 -8.29 -1.77
N PRO A 26 -3.29 -7.87 -2.76
CA PRO A 26 -3.44 -6.46 -3.09
C PRO A 26 -4.36 -5.71 -2.10
N PHE A 27 -4.97 -6.42 -1.14
CA PHE A 27 -5.89 -5.82 -0.20
C PHE A 27 -5.24 -4.70 0.62
N THR A 28 -3.94 -4.80 0.92
CA THR A 28 -3.24 -3.76 1.67
C THR A 28 -3.20 -2.41 0.96
N ASN A 29 -3.27 -2.37 -0.39
CA ASN A 29 -3.36 -1.10 -1.12
C ASN A 29 -4.67 -0.34 -0.83
N THR A 30 -5.73 -1.02 -0.38
CA THR A 30 -6.98 -0.38 0.03
C THR A 30 -6.81 0.55 1.24
N LEU A 31 -5.89 0.24 2.15
CA LEU A 31 -5.69 0.99 3.38
C LEU A 31 -5.27 2.46 3.09
N PRO A 32 -4.17 2.71 2.35
CA PRO A 32 -3.80 4.08 2.00
C PRO A 32 -4.80 4.74 1.06
N ILE A 33 -5.38 4.00 0.10
CA ILE A 33 -6.40 4.57 -0.82
C ILE A 33 -7.57 5.16 -0.03
N ARG A 34 -8.11 4.41 0.95
CA ARG A 34 -9.24 4.88 1.77
C ARG A 34 -8.84 5.96 2.76
N ARG A 35 -7.64 5.90 3.31
CA ARG A 35 -7.13 6.87 4.30
C ARG A 35 -6.79 8.22 3.66
N LEU A 36 -6.20 8.21 2.47
CA LEU A 36 -5.72 9.41 1.80
C LEU A 36 -6.83 10.18 1.07
N GLN A 37 -7.85 9.48 0.56
CA GLN A 37 -9.01 10.08 -0.14
C GLN A 37 -8.60 11.11 -1.21
N LEU A 38 -7.61 10.75 -2.03
CA LEU A 38 -7.06 11.64 -3.06
C LEU A 38 -8.10 11.93 -4.14
N SER A 39 -8.22 13.20 -4.53
CA SER A 39 -8.95 13.61 -5.73
C SER A 39 -8.12 13.34 -6.99
N ALA A 40 -8.77 13.28 -8.15
CA ALA A 40 -8.08 13.06 -9.43
C ALA A 40 -6.92 14.06 -9.65
N GLY A 41 -5.75 13.52 -10.02
CA GLY A 41 -4.50 14.27 -10.20
C GLY A 41 -3.69 14.50 -8.93
N GLN A 42 -4.25 14.26 -7.74
CA GLN A 42 -3.50 14.36 -6.49
C GLN A 42 -2.62 13.13 -6.26
N SER A 43 -1.51 13.35 -5.56
CA SER A 43 -0.60 12.29 -5.13
C SER A 43 -0.13 12.49 -3.70
N ALA A 44 0.12 11.39 -3.01
CA ALA A 44 0.75 11.39 -1.70
C ALA A 44 1.84 10.32 -1.62
N GLU A 45 2.92 10.67 -0.93
CA GLU A 45 3.94 9.71 -0.51
C GLU A 45 3.61 9.21 0.88
N ILE A 46 3.80 7.91 1.09
CA ILE A 46 3.61 7.23 2.37
C ILE A 46 4.78 6.28 2.61
N THR A 47 4.90 5.79 3.83
CA THR A 47 5.75 4.64 4.14
C THR A 47 4.87 3.57 4.75
N THR A 48 5.01 2.34 4.27
CA THR A 48 4.29 1.16 4.75
C THR A 48 5.25 0.22 5.48
N ALA A 49 4.72 -0.61 6.37
CA ALA A 49 5.45 -1.75 6.93
C ALA A 49 5.30 -2.89 5.93
N PHE A 50 6.27 -3.04 5.03
CA PHE A 50 6.27 -4.08 4.02
C PHE A 50 6.66 -5.41 4.63
N ILE A 51 5.76 -6.38 4.51
CA ILE A 51 5.87 -7.71 5.10
C ILE A 51 6.02 -8.72 3.96
N ASP A 52 7.22 -9.27 3.84
CA ASP A 52 7.54 -10.24 2.82
C ASP A 52 7.15 -11.66 3.25
N PHE A 53 6.49 -12.40 2.38
CA PHE A 53 6.09 -13.79 2.61
C PHE A 53 6.88 -14.75 1.71
N PRO A 54 7.20 -15.97 2.20
CA PRO A 54 6.77 -16.52 3.49
C PRO A 54 7.72 -16.19 4.66
N VAL A 55 8.79 -15.42 4.42
CA VAL A 55 9.88 -15.21 5.40
C VAL A 55 9.45 -14.35 6.60
N LEU A 56 8.39 -13.55 6.46
CA LEU A 56 7.89 -12.59 7.44
C LEU A 56 8.96 -11.60 7.90
N SER A 57 9.79 -11.14 6.97
CA SER A 57 10.63 -9.96 7.19
C SER A 57 9.73 -8.72 7.11
N VAL A 58 10.01 -7.73 7.96
CA VAL A 58 9.23 -6.47 7.98
C VAL A 58 10.21 -5.32 7.84
N VAL A 59 10.00 -4.48 6.83
CA VAL A 59 10.85 -3.33 6.53
C VAL A 59 10.02 -2.10 6.17
N ALA A 60 10.53 -0.92 6.46
CA ALA A 60 9.93 0.33 5.98
C ALA A 60 10.06 0.42 4.46
N ASN A 61 8.93 0.62 3.76
CA ASN A 61 8.89 0.72 2.31
C ASN A 61 8.23 2.04 1.89
N PRO A 62 8.98 2.99 1.31
CA PRO A 62 8.42 4.24 0.81
C PRO A 62 7.67 4.01 -0.51
N GLN A 63 6.47 4.56 -0.61
CA GLN A 63 5.53 4.37 -1.71
C GLN A 63 4.90 5.71 -2.11
N ARG A 64 4.43 5.81 -3.35
CA ARG A 64 3.58 6.91 -3.80
C ARG A 64 2.30 6.37 -4.42
N TYR A 65 1.19 7.02 -4.08
CA TYR A 65 -0.10 6.81 -4.72
C TYR A 65 -0.50 8.09 -5.42
N THR A 66 -0.92 7.97 -6.68
CA THR A 66 -1.49 9.07 -7.47
C THR A 66 -2.88 8.66 -7.92
N CYS A 67 -3.91 9.46 -7.61
CA CYS A 67 -5.25 9.19 -8.08
C CYS A 67 -5.38 9.58 -9.56
N LEU A 68 -5.58 8.61 -10.45
CA LEU A 68 -5.75 8.84 -11.88
C LEU A 68 -7.21 9.16 -12.22
N GLU A 69 -8.13 8.46 -11.55
CA GLU A 69 -9.57 8.64 -11.69
C GLU A 69 -10.22 8.43 -10.33
N GLU A 70 -10.84 9.47 -9.81
CA GLU A 70 -11.40 9.47 -8.45
C GLU A 70 -12.43 8.35 -8.27
N GLY A 71 -12.27 7.59 -7.19
CA GLY A 71 -13.14 6.45 -6.89
C GLY A 71 -12.97 5.22 -7.80
N ARG A 72 -11.98 5.21 -8.72
CA ARG A 72 -11.81 4.10 -9.67
C ARG A 72 -10.38 3.65 -9.94
N ARG A 73 -9.43 4.57 -10.17
CA ARG A 73 -8.07 4.20 -10.63
C ARG A 73 -6.97 4.98 -9.92
N TYR A 74 -5.94 4.24 -9.52
CA TYR A 74 -4.76 4.77 -8.83
C TYR A 74 -3.49 4.25 -9.50
N LEU A 75 -2.47 5.09 -9.60
CA LEU A 75 -1.11 4.66 -9.90
C LEU A 75 -0.39 4.43 -8.57
N TYR A 76 0.05 3.18 -8.37
CA TYR A 76 1.00 2.80 -7.33
C TYR A 76 2.42 2.90 -7.87
N GLU A 77 3.33 3.47 -7.09
CA GLU A 77 4.75 3.58 -7.39
C GLU A 77 5.57 3.18 -6.16
N SER A 78 6.52 2.25 -6.34
CA SER A 78 7.59 2.04 -5.37
C SER A 78 8.53 3.24 -5.39
N ARG A 79 9.01 3.69 -4.23
CA ARG A 79 10.10 4.67 -4.15
C ARG A 79 11.46 4.02 -3.94
N ALA A 80 11.50 2.70 -3.81
CA ALA A 80 12.72 1.91 -3.68
C ALA A 80 13.17 1.27 -5.00
N SER A 81 12.36 1.34 -6.06
CA SER A 81 12.62 0.77 -7.38
C SER A 81 11.83 1.51 -8.47
N ASP A 82 12.04 1.15 -9.74
CA ASP A 82 11.25 1.69 -10.87
C ASP A 82 9.86 1.00 -11.03
N PHE A 83 9.48 0.14 -10.07
CA PHE A 83 8.22 -0.58 -10.13
C PHE A 83 7.01 0.36 -9.95
N LYS A 84 6.05 0.22 -10.86
CA LYS A 84 4.77 0.93 -10.82
C LYS A 84 3.64 0.11 -11.45
N ARG A 85 2.41 0.30 -10.98
CA ARG A 85 1.20 -0.34 -11.53
C ARG A 85 -0.03 0.54 -11.37
N GLU A 86 -0.88 0.54 -12.39
CA GLU A 86 -2.23 1.09 -12.27
C GLU A 86 -3.11 0.05 -11.59
N LEU A 87 -3.81 0.47 -10.55
CA LEU A 87 -4.74 -0.32 -9.76
C LEU A 87 -6.15 0.14 -10.10
N GLU A 88 -7.05 -0.80 -10.39
CA GLU A 88 -8.48 -0.51 -10.39
C GLU A 88 -9.08 -0.87 -9.03
N ILE A 89 -9.98 -0.02 -8.54
CA ILE A 89 -10.73 -0.23 -7.30
C ILE A 89 -12.23 -0.25 -7.55
N ASP A 90 -12.96 -0.86 -6.63
CA ASP A 90 -14.42 -0.70 -6.57
C ASP A 90 -14.84 0.51 -5.71
N ARG A 91 -16.15 0.73 -5.61
CA ARG A 91 -16.76 1.80 -4.80
C ARG A 91 -16.40 1.77 -3.30
N HIS A 92 -15.83 0.67 -2.80
CA HIS A 92 -15.40 0.52 -1.41
C HIS A 92 -13.88 0.74 -1.26
N GLY A 93 -13.16 1.03 -2.34
CA GLY A 93 -11.71 1.16 -2.35
C GLY A 93 -10.97 -0.18 -2.41
N LEU A 94 -11.67 -1.28 -2.66
CA LEU A 94 -11.06 -2.60 -2.77
C LEU A 94 -10.44 -2.77 -4.14
N VAL A 95 -9.18 -3.20 -4.20
CA VAL A 95 -8.51 -3.51 -5.47
C VAL A 95 -9.25 -4.64 -6.18
N VAL A 96 -9.65 -4.38 -7.43
CA VAL A 96 -10.34 -5.35 -8.29
C VAL A 96 -9.46 -5.86 -9.42
N ASP A 97 -8.50 -5.05 -9.85
CA ASP A 97 -7.49 -5.41 -10.83
C ASP A 97 -6.14 -4.83 -10.42
N TYR A 98 -5.14 -5.71 -10.37
CA TYR A 98 -3.74 -5.40 -10.17
C TYR A 98 -2.99 -6.13 -11.30
N PRO A 99 -2.69 -5.45 -12.42
CA PRO A 99 -2.17 -6.09 -13.62
C PRO A 99 -0.96 -6.98 -13.35
N ASP A 100 -0.94 -8.18 -13.95
CA ASP A 100 0.04 -9.26 -13.79
C ASP A 100 -0.01 -10.04 -12.46
N PHE A 101 -0.67 -9.53 -11.42
CA PHE A 101 -0.60 -10.11 -10.08
C PHE A 101 -1.95 -10.59 -9.53
N TRP A 102 -3.04 -9.86 -9.79
CA TRP A 102 -4.33 -10.16 -9.20
C TRP A 102 -5.50 -9.64 -10.03
N ARG A 103 -6.58 -10.42 -10.03
CA ARG A 103 -7.90 -9.98 -10.50
C ARG A 103 -8.97 -10.58 -9.60
N ARG A 104 -9.90 -9.76 -9.13
CA ARG A 104 -11.03 -10.23 -8.33
C ARG A 104 -12.01 -11.01 -9.20
N GLY A 105 -12.35 -12.22 -8.77
CA GLY A 105 -13.35 -13.09 -9.40
C GLY A 105 -14.78 -12.71 -9.09
#